data_AF-A0A369JGW5-F1
#
_entry.id   AF-A0A369JGW5-F1
#
_cell.length_a   1.000
_cell.length_b   1.000
_cell.length_c   1.000
_cell.angle_alpha   90.00
_cell.angle_beta   90.00
_cell.angle_gamma   90.00
#
_symmetry.space_group_name_H-M   'P 1'
#
loop_
_entity.id
_entity.type
_entity.pdbx_description
1 polymer ?
#
loop_
_entity_poly.entity_id
_entity_poly.type
_entity_poly.pdbx_seq_one_letter_code
_entity_poly.pdbx_strand_id
1 'polypeptide(L)'
;MPAPSNLKPKKATKTQKKFSKDDYTRKKAATTVKKKEHGKAKKTTENYDGHIQRGRKYLTRFSKEEGEAEENWQAGQDEKLSGENEDLEGDEETRLHPSFHKAFDGKPLECMPLTISMFMSEKCFKEKHGISTVHALHAAFKLHYERL
;
A
#
# COMPACT_ATOMS: atom_id res chain seq x y z
N MET A 1 -42.66 -45.65 -54.22
CA MET A 1 -41.45 -45.51 -53.39
C MET A 1 -41.40 -44.08 -52.85
N PRO A 2 -41.76 -43.80 -51.58
CA PRO A 2 -41.59 -42.45 -51.02
C PRO A 2 -40.13 -42.22 -50.58
N ALA A 3 -39.63 -41.01 -50.81
CA ALA A 3 -38.26 -40.59 -50.52
C ALA A 3 -37.99 -40.44 -49.01
N PRO A 4 -36.73 -40.65 -48.53
CA PRO A 4 -36.40 -40.51 -47.12
C PRO A 4 -36.34 -39.05 -46.68
N SER A 5 -37.16 -38.69 -45.69
CA SER A 5 -37.15 -37.39 -45.02
C SER A 5 -35.90 -37.25 -44.15
N ASN A 6 -34.95 -36.44 -44.60
CA ASN A 6 -33.73 -36.14 -43.85
C ASN A 6 -34.00 -35.04 -42.81
N LEU A 7 -34.31 -35.43 -41.57
CA LEU A 7 -34.42 -34.51 -40.43
C LEU A 7 -33.01 -34.12 -39.96
N LYS A 8 -32.55 -32.92 -40.33
CA LYS A 8 -31.30 -32.37 -39.80
C LYS A 8 -31.44 -32.10 -38.29
N PRO A 9 -30.46 -32.47 -37.45
CA PRO A 9 -30.50 -32.20 -36.02
C PRO A 9 -30.43 -30.69 -35.77
N LYS A 10 -31.42 -30.17 -35.03
CA LYS A 10 -31.44 -28.77 -34.58
C LYS A 10 -30.21 -28.52 -33.71
N LYS A 11 -29.31 -27.65 -34.16
CA LYS A 11 -28.15 -27.20 -33.39
C LYS A 11 -28.65 -26.50 -32.13
N ALA A 12 -28.37 -27.07 -30.96
CA ALA A 12 -28.66 -26.45 -29.67
C ALA A 12 -27.81 -25.18 -29.52
N THR A 13 -28.45 -24.02 -29.58
CA THR A 13 -27.82 -22.73 -29.32
C THR A 13 -27.39 -22.70 -27.85
N LYS A 14 -26.09 -22.77 -27.57
CA LYS A 14 -25.56 -22.58 -26.21
C LYS A 14 -25.83 -21.15 -25.76
N THR A 15 -26.87 -20.95 -24.97
CA THR A 15 -27.11 -19.70 -24.26
C THR A 15 -25.93 -19.44 -23.33
N GLN A 16 -25.08 -18.46 -23.66
CA GLN A 16 -24.00 -18.05 -22.77
C GLN A 16 -24.61 -17.45 -21.50
N LYS A 17 -24.36 -18.08 -20.36
CA LYS A 17 -24.77 -17.58 -19.04
C LYS A 17 -24.11 -16.20 -18.83
N LYS A 18 -24.93 -15.15 -18.76
CA LYS A 18 -24.45 -13.80 -18.40
C LYS A 18 -23.92 -13.85 -16.96
N PHE A 19 -22.66 -13.48 -16.76
CA PHE A 19 -22.07 -13.40 -15.42
C PHE A 19 -22.75 -12.29 -14.62
N SER A 20 -23.30 -12.63 -13.45
CA SER A 20 -23.83 -11.64 -12.50
C SER A 20 -22.70 -10.92 -11.78
N LYS A 21 -22.96 -9.70 -11.29
CA LYS A 21 -22.06 -8.95 -10.39
C LYS A 21 -21.73 -9.76 -9.13
N ASP A 22 -22.68 -10.57 -8.66
CA ASP A 22 -22.52 -11.44 -7.49
C ASP A 22 -21.60 -12.65 -7.78
N ASP A 23 -21.60 -13.17 -9.01
CA ASP A 23 -20.66 -14.20 -9.43
C ASP A 23 -19.23 -13.66 -9.46
N TYR A 24 -19.06 -12.39 -9.86
CA TYR A 24 -17.76 -11.73 -9.88
C TYR A 24 -17.20 -11.52 -8.47
N THR A 25 -18.00 -11.00 -7.54
CA THR A 25 -17.58 -10.78 -6.14
C THR A 25 -17.24 -12.10 -5.45
N ARG A 26 -18.07 -13.14 -5.64
CA ARG A 26 -17.82 -14.48 -5.11
C ARG A 26 -16.53 -15.10 -5.65
N LYS A 27 -16.28 -14.98 -6.96
CA LYS A 27 -15.03 -15.44 -7.58
C LYS A 27 -13.82 -14.63 -7.11
N LYS A 28 -13.97 -13.31 -6.92
CA LYS A 28 -12.90 -12.44 -6.38
C LYS A 28 -12.54 -12.82 -4.95
N ALA A 29 -13.52 -13.11 -4.10
CA ALA A 29 -13.30 -13.59 -2.73
C ALA A 29 -12.65 -14.99 -2.70
N ALA A 30 -13.13 -15.94 -3.51
CA ALA A 30 -12.56 -17.28 -3.58
C ALA A 30 -11.11 -17.28 -4.09
N THR A 31 -10.78 -16.39 -5.03
CA THR A 31 -9.41 -16.24 -5.55
C THR A 31 -8.48 -15.56 -4.55
N THR A 32 -8.95 -14.63 -3.71
CA THR A 32 -8.13 -14.02 -2.65
C THR A 32 -7.77 -15.04 -1.56
N VAL A 33 -8.71 -15.90 -1.15
CA VAL A 33 -8.43 -16.97 -0.16
C VAL A 33 -7.39 -17.95 -0.70
N LYS A 34 -7.57 -18.48 -1.91
CA LYS A 34 -6.60 -19.41 -2.52
C LYS A 34 -5.25 -18.75 -2.82
N LYS A 35 -5.21 -17.47 -3.17
CA LYS A 35 -3.94 -16.73 -3.34
C LYS A 35 -3.22 -16.53 -2.01
N LYS A 36 -3.92 -16.43 -0.87
CA LYS A 36 -3.27 -16.38 0.45
C LYS A 36 -2.63 -17.72 0.79
N GLU A 37 -3.29 -18.84 0.46
CA GLU A 37 -2.78 -20.20 0.75
C GLU A 37 -1.69 -20.67 -0.22
N HIS A 38 -1.81 -20.33 -1.50
CA HIS A 38 -0.95 -20.89 -2.56
C HIS A 38 -0.18 -19.84 -3.39
N GLY A 39 -0.46 -18.54 -3.22
CA GLY A 39 0.09 -17.51 -4.09
C GLY A 39 1.57 -17.17 -3.83
N LYS A 40 2.05 -17.38 -2.60
CA LYS A 40 3.46 -17.18 -2.20
C LYS A 40 3.86 -18.21 -1.16
N ALA A 41 5.15 -18.50 -1.08
CA ALA A 41 5.71 -19.31 0.00
C ALA A 41 5.44 -18.66 1.36
N LYS A 42 5.24 -19.50 2.40
CA LYS A 42 4.98 -19.03 3.78
C LYS A 42 6.06 -18.07 4.27
N LYS A 43 7.33 -18.45 4.11
CA LYS A 43 8.49 -17.63 4.47
C LYS A 43 8.50 -16.25 3.78
N THR A 44 8.06 -16.17 2.53
CA THR A 44 7.95 -14.88 1.81
C THR A 44 6.84 -14.02 2.39
N THR A 45 5.71 -14.63 2.74
CA THR A 45 4.59 -13.92 3.38
C THR A 45 5.00 -13.38 4.76
N GLU A 46 5.62 -14.21 5.60
CA GLU A 46 6.12 -13.79 6.92
C GLU A 46 7.14 -12.66 6.81
N ASN A 47 8.07 -12.75 5.84
CA ASN A 47 9.03 -11.68 5.63
C ASN A 47 8.37 -10.37 5.20
N TYR A 48 7.35 -10.44 4.33
CA TYR A 48 6.59 -9.27 3.89
C TYR A 48 5.79 -8.66 5.03
N ASP A 49 5.12 -9.46 5.85
CA ASP A 49 4.42 -8.99 7.05
C ASP A 49 5.40 -8.32 8.02
N GLY A 50 6.61 -8.86 8.16
CA GLY A 50 7.70 -8.24 8.91
C GLY A 50 8.11 -6.87 8.36
N HIS A 51 8.10 -6.67 7.04
CA HIS A 51 8.35 -5.36 6.44
C HIS A 51 7.28 -4.34 6.81
N ILE A 52 6.00 -4.73 6.80
CA ILE A 52 4.89 -3.84 7.20
C ILE A 52 5.02 -3.45 8.67
N GLN A 53 5.29 -4.41 9.56
CA GLN A 53 5.50 -4.13 10.99
C GLN A 53 6.69 -3.19 11.24
N ARG A 54 7.80 -3.39 10.52
CA ARG A 54 8.96 -2.48 10.58
C ARG A 54 8.60 -1.08 10.07
N GLY A 55 7.80 -0.98 9.02
CA GLY A 55 7.30 0.29 8.50
C GLY A 55 6.46 1.03 9.55
N ARG A 56 5.55 0.34 10.24
CA ARG A 56 4.74 0.92 11.32
C ARG A 56 5.60 1.42 12.48
N LYS A 57 6.57 0.61 12.92
CA LYS A 57 7.52 1.02 13.97
C LYS A 57 8.33 2.25 13.56
N TYR A 58 8.76 2.31 12.30
CA TYR A 58 9.44 3.48 11.76
C TYR A 58 8.55 4.72 11.84
N LEU A 59 7.29 4.63 11.41
CA LEU A 59 6.34 5.75 11.48
C LEU A 59 6.15 6.27 12.90
N THR A 60 5.92 5.37 13.86
CA THR A 60 5.76 5.76 15.27
C THR A 60 7.01 6.46 15.81
N ARG A 61 8.20 5.95 15.45
CA ARG A 61 9.47 6.58 15.85
C ARG A 61 9.65 7.95 15.19
N PHE A 62 9.41 8.03 13.88
CA PHE A 62 9.59 9.25 13.09
C PHE A 62 8.69 10.37 13.59
N SER A 63 7.39 10.10 13.81
CA SER A 63 6.48 11.11 14.36
C SER A 63 6.83 11.57 15.77
N LYS A 64 7.50 10.72 16.57
CA LYS A 64 8.01 11.13 17.89
C LYS A 64 9.23 12.04 17.76
N GLU A 65 10.18 11.67 16.89
CA GLU A 65 11.38 12.47 16.60
C GLU A 65 11.00 13.85 16.01
N GLU A 66 10.00 13.90 15.13
CA GLU A 66 9.47 15.15 14.56
C GLU A 66 8.86 16.06 15.63
N GLY A 67 8.05 15.50 16.54
CA GLY A 67 7.47 16.27 17.66
C GLY A 67 8.54 16.82 18.62
N GLU A 68 9.54 16.03 18.96
CA GLU A 68 10.67 16.48 19.81
C GLU A 68 11.52 17.56 19.10
N ALA A 69 11.73 17.44 17.79
CA ALA A 69 12.46 18.42 17.01
C ALA A 69 11.71 19.76 16.91
N GLU A 70 10.39 19.71 16.73
CA GLU A 70 9.52 20.89 16.71
C GLU A 70 9.49 21.57 18.10
N GLU A 71 9.38 20.81 19.18
CA GLU A 71 9.46 21.34 20.55
C GLU A 71 10.81 22.02 20.83
N ASN A 72 11.93 21.40 20.42
CA ASN A 72 13.25 22.00 20.54
C ASN A 72 13.43 23.26 19.67
N TRP A 73 12.85 23.27 18.47
CA TRP A 73 12.88 24.44 17.58
C TRP A 73 12.10 25.61 18.19
N GLN A 74 10.89 25.35 18.69
CA GLN A 74 10.05 26.36 19.36
C GLN A 74 10.71 26.87 20.65
N ALA A 75 11.32 25.98 21.45
CA ALA A 75 12.04 26.38 22.65
C ALA A 75 13.32 27.21 22.35
N GLY A 76 13.98 26.95 21.23
CA GLY A 76 15.15 27.71 20.77
C GLY A 76 14.80 29.06 20.14
N GLN A 77 13.56 29.25 19.69
CA GLN A 77 13.08 30.51 19.10
C GLN A 77 12.94 31.63 20.14
N ASP A 78 12.74 31.27 21.41
CA ASP A 78 12.65 32.23 22.54
C ASP A 78 14.02 32.82 22.93
N GLU A 79 15.16 32.24 22.51
CA GLU A 79 16.49 32.67 22.97
C GLU A 79 17.30 33.53 21.97
N LYS A 80 16.98 33.58 20.68
CA LYS A 80 17.51 34.61 19.74
C LYS A 80 16.97 34.46 18.32
N LEU A 81 16.30 35.50 17.82
CA LEU A 81 16.72 36.29 16.64
C LEU A 81 15.67 37.39 16.34
N SER A 82 15.94 38.59 16.87
CA SER A 82 15.45 39.85 16.29
C SER A 82 16.21 40.09 14.99
N GLY A 83 15.78 39.44 13.91
CA GLY A 83 16.21 39.72 12.54
C GLY A 83 14.97 39.79 11.68
N GLU A 84 14.85 40.83 10.86
CA GLU A 84 13.70 41.13 10.00
C GLU A 84 13.15 39.85 9.35
N ASN A 85 11.90 39.55 9.68
CA ASN A 85 11.16 38.41 9.21
C ASN A 85 10.79 38.68 7.75
N GLU A 86 11.64 38.28 6.81
CA GLU A 86 11.16 37.94 5.47
C GLU A 86 10.26 36.72 5.66
N ASP A 87 8.95 36.96 5.57
CA ASP A 87 7.88 35.97 5.61
C ASP A 87 8.17 34.84 4.61
N LEU A 88 8.95 33.86 5.03
CA LEU A 88 8.94 32.52 4.44
C LEU A 88 7.60 31.92 4.87
N GLU A 89 6.56 32.25 4.10
CA GLU A 89 5.33 31.48 4.05
C GLU A 89 5.73 30.00 3.99
N GLY A 90 5.61 29.32 5.14
CA GLY A 90 5.91 27.91 5.27
C GLY A 90 4.98 27.17 4.33
N ASP A 91 5.50 26.85 3.15
CA ASP A 91 4.80 26.16 2.10
C ASP A 91 4.08 24.96 2.71
N GLU A 92 2.75 24.90 2.52
CA GLU A 92 1.89 23.83 3.04
C GLU A 92 2.39 22.44 2.59
N GLU A 93 3.20 22.42 1.51
CA GLU A 93 3.92 21.26 0.98
C GLU A 93 4.99 20.66 1.92
N THR A 94 5.50 21.42 2.90
CA THR A 94 6.48 20.92 3.88
C THR A 94 5.85 20.31 5.14
N ARG A 95 4.55 20.52 5.38
CA ARG A 95 3.85 19.93 6.53
C ARG A 95 3.48 18.48 6.26
N LEU A 96 4.00 17.57 7.08
CA LEU A 96 3.62 16.17 7.01
C LEU A 96 2.12 16.01 7.31
N HIS A 97 1.45 15.22 6.47
CA HIS A 97 0.01 15.02 6.57
C HIS A 97 -0.37 14.52 7.99
N PRO A 98 -1.44 15.03 8.63
CA PRO A 98 -1.78 14.69 10.03
C PRO A 98 -1.92 13.18 10.30
N SER A 99 -2.33 12.42 9.28
CA SER A 99 -2.49 10.97 9.35
C SER A 99 -1.21 10.17 9.01
N PHE A 100 -0.04 10.80 8.89
CA PHE A 100 1.22 10.15 8.53
C PHE A 100 1.56 8.99 9.48
N HIS A 101 1.36 9.17 10.79
CA HIS A 101 1.55 8.15 11.82
C HIS A 101 0.67 6.89 11.63
N LYS A 102 -0.44 7.01 10.89
CA LYS A 102 -1.40 5.92 10.58
C LYS A 102 -1.35 5.47 9.11
N ALA A 103 -0.38 5.93 8.33
CA ALA A 103 -0.33 5.68 6.89
C ALA A 103 -0.29 4.19 6.49
N PHE A 104 0.12 3.30 7.40
CA PHE A 104 0.15 1.84 7.19
C PHE A 104 -0.93 1.07 7.96
N ASP A 105 -1.91 1.78 8.55
CA ASP A 105 -3.01 1.19 9.30
C ASP A 105 -4.32 1.25 8.50
N GLY A 106 -4.68 0.10 7.90
CA GLY A 106 -5.96 -0.08 7.24
C GLY A 106 -5.93 0.30 5.76
N LYS A 107 -6.84 1.19 5.35
CA LYS A 107 -7.02 1.53 3.93
C LYS A 107 -5.89 2.45 3.45
N PRO A 108 -5.52 2.37 2.15
CA PRO A 108 -4.60 3.33 1.53
C PRO A 108 -5.02 4.77 1.82
N LEU A 109 -4.10 5.56 2.39
CA LEU A 109 -4.23 7.01 2.55
C LEU A 109 -3.43 7.73 1.45
N GLU A 110 -3.78 8.98 1.17
CA GLU A 110 -3.09 9.80 0.15
C GLU A 110 -1.61 10.03 0.48
N CYS A 111 -1.26 10.12 1.77
CA CYS A 111 0.13 10.28 2.22
C CYS A 111 0.97 8.98 2.10
N MET A 112 0.36 7.84 1.76
CA MET A 112 1.04 6.53 1.79
C MET A 112 2.23 6.42 0.82
N PRO A 113 2.16 6.88 -0.44
CA PRO A 113 3.32 6.83 -1.35
C PRO A 113 4.52 7.59 -0.81
N LEU A 114 4.29 8.77 -0.21
CA LEU A 114 5.33 9.58 0.44
C LEU A 114 5.89 8.86 1.67
N THR A 115 5.03 8.27 2.50
CA THR A 115 5.49 7.51 3.66
C THR A 115 6.33 6.30 3.26
N ILE A 116 5.93 5.57 2.21
CA ILE A 116 6.70 4.43 1.70
C ILE A 116 8.06 4.91 1.17
N SER A 117 8.11 6.02 0.43
CA SER A 117 9.38 6.55 -0.09
C SER A 117 10.31 6.96 1.04
N MET A 118 9.82 7.64 2.07
CA MET A 118 10.59 7.99 3.27
C MET A 118 11.12 6.75 3.98
N PHE A 119 10.29 5.72 4.16
CA PHE A 119 10.73 4.47 4.77
C PHE A 119 11.78 3.72 3.93
N MET A 120 11.62 3.69 2.60
CA MET A 120 12.63 3.10 1.70
C MET A 120 13.96 3.85 1.78
N SER A 121 13.90 5.19 1.79
CA SER A 121 15.08 6.04 1.94
C SER A 121 15.79 5.77 3.27
N GLU A 122 15.07 5.71 4.39
CA GLU A 122 15.65 5.37 5.69
C GLU A 122 16.42 4.03 5.63
N LYS A 123 15.81 3.00 5.01
CA LYS A 123 16.41 1.67 4.90
C LYS A 123 17.63 1.63 3.98
N CYS A 124 17.61 2.37 2.88
CA CYS A 124 18.72 2.41 1.95
C CYS A 124 19.88 3.28 2.44
N PHE A 125 19.58 4.48 2.93
CA PHE A 125 20.61 5.45 3.31
C PHE A 125 21.17 5.18 4.71
N LYS A 126 20.32 4.96 5.73
CA LYS A 126 20.82 4.76 7.10
C LYS A 126 21.28 3.32 7.34
N GLU A 127 20.52 2.34 6.87
CA GLU A 127 20.82 0.93 7.10
C GLU A 127 21.64 0.27 5.97
N LYS A 128 22.04 1.03 4.95
CA LYS A 128 22.87 0.58 3.80
C LYS A 128 22.30 -0.63 3.05
N HIS A 129 20.98 -0.75 2.98
CA HIS A 129 20.33 -1.79 2.18
C HIS A 129 20.37 -1.45 0.68
N GLY A 130 20.50 -2.49 -0.14
CA GLY A 130 20.50 -2.36 -1.59
C GLY A 130 19.11 -2.28 -2.22
N ILE A 131 19.11 -2.10 -3.54
CA ILE A 131 17.92 -2.00 -4.41
C ILE A 131 16.98 -3.22 -4.24
N SER A 132 17.53 -4.40 -3.96
CA SER A 132 16.75 -5.62 -3.72
C SER A 132 15.79 -5.47 -2.53
N THR A 133 16.18 -4.74 -1.49
CA THR A 133 15.33 -4.46 -0.32
C THR A 133 14.21 -3.49 -0.68
N VAL A 134 14.47 -2.48 -1.52
CA VAL A 134 13.45 -1.54 -2.01
C VAL A 134 12.38 -2.28 -2.79
N HIS A 135 12.77 -3.15 -3.73
CA HIS A 135 11.82 -3.97 -4.47
C HIS A 135 11.02 -4.91 -3.56
N ALA A 136 11.67 -5.51 -2.56
CA ALA A 136 10.99 -6.35 -1.58
C ALA A 136 9.97 -5.56 -0.74
N LEU A 137 10.32 -4.35 -0.30
CA LEU A 137 9.42 -3.43 0.40
C LEU A 137 8.22 -3.06 -0.47
N HIS A 138 8.46 -2.59 -1.69
CA HIS A 138 7.40 -2.22 -2.62
C HIS A 138 6.44 -3.39 -2.89
N ALA A 139 6.99 -4.58 -3.14
CA ALA A 139 6.19 -5.79 -3.33
C ALA A 139 5.40 -6.17 -2.07
N ALA A 140 5.98 -6.03 -0.88
CA ALA A 140 5.31 -6.29 0.39
C ALA A 140 4.13 -5.35 0.61
N PHE A 141 4.32 -4.04 0.44
CA PHE A 141 3.26 -3.05 0.58
C PHE A 141 2.14 -3.26 -0.45
N LYS A 142 2.50 -3.50 -1.72
CA LYS A 142 1.53 -3.83 -2.76
C LYS A 142 0.68 -5.05 -2.39
N LEU A 143 1.33 -6.13 -1.95
CA LEU A 143 0.64 -7.36 -1.55
C LEU A 143 -0.23 -7.15 -0.31
N HIS A 144 0.20 -6.34 0.65
CA HIS A 144 -0.57 -6.00 1.84
C HIS A 144 -1.91 -5.36 1.47
N TYR A 145 -1.89 -4.34 0.60
CA TYR A 145 -3.10 -3.64 0.17
C TYR A 145 -3.95 -4.43 -0.83
N GLU A 146 -3.37 -5.33 -1.62
CA GLU A 146 -4.15 -6.27 -2.44
C GLU A 146 -4.92 -7.31 -1.59
N ARG A 147 -4.49 -7.53 -0.33
CA ARG A 147 -5.06 -8.53 0.59
C ARG A 147 -6.06 -7.99 1.60
N LEU A 148 -6.05 -6.67 1.82
CA LEU A 148 -7.01 -5.88 2.62
C LEU A 148 -8.35 -5.78 1.89
#